data_AF-A0A554VHB5-F1
#
_entry.id   AF-A0A554VHB5-F1
#
_cell.length_a   1.000
_cell.length_b   1.000
_cell.length_c   1.000
_cell.angle_alpha   90.00
_cell.angle_beta   90.00
_cell.angle_gamma   90.00
#
_symmetry.space_group_name_H-M   'P 1'
#
loop_
_entity.id
_entity.type
_entity.pdbx_description
1 polymer ?
#
loop_
_entity_poly.entity_id
_entity_poly.type
_entity_poly.pdbx_seq_one_letter_code
_entity_poly.pdbx_strand_id
1 'polypeptide(L)'
;MQTDSEFSLPEIHQSFSINKNSLDKEGLRYFAYNFVKDGEVYEQDAGNFLLDWLNEKDHIIVQTSGSTGKPKKIKVFKKHMINSARATGKFFKAEEGTTALLCLPANYIAGKMMLIRAMVLGWKIDLVPPKTIPLDTVYKQYDFCAMVPLQLDNSLNRLHLIKKLIVGGGPVSENLKELVQGIKTKIFETYGMTETVSHIAARRINPKKKDKKDANFFKALPNITLNIDNRNCLVIKAPQLNEETIITNDVVELKTYKKFLWKGRHDNVINSGGVKLYPEEIETKLQLLIGHRFFITSVPDDALGDKVILLIERDYDKIAYLTLREGIQNLNTLNKYEIPKEIHFLPQFIGTENGKVQRKQTVELALNSKF
;
A
#
# COMPACT_ATOMS: atom_id res chain seq x y z
N MET A 1 -16.67 -40.60 -4.15
CA MET A 1 -15.71 -39.80 -4.94
C MET A 1 -16.51 -38.99 -5.93
N GLN A 2 -16.80 -37.74 -5.60
CA GLN A 2 -17.44 -36.79 -6.52
C GLN A 2 -16.32 -35.86 -6.96
N THR A 3 -15.99 -35.94 -8.24
CA THR A 3 -14.94 -35.15 -8.88
C THR A 3 -15.41 -33.70 -9.00
N ASP A 4 -15.08 -32.88 -8.01
CA ASP A 4 -15.16 -31.43 -8.12
C ASP A 4 -13.94 -30.93 -8.91
N SER A 5 -14.10 -30.67 -10.23
CA SER A 5 -13.18 -29.85 -11.01
C SER A 5 -13.72 -29.56 -12.42
N GLU A 6 -14.91 -28.99 -12.55
CA GLU A 6 -15.20 -28.11 -13.69
C GLU A 6 -15.12 -26.67 -13.19
N PHE A 7 -13.90 -26.11 -13.16
CA PHE A 7 -13.75 -24.68 -12.99
C PHE A 7 -14.31 -24.01 -14.25
N SER A 8 -15.56 -23.53 -14.19
CA SER A 8 -16.07 -22.63 -15.21
C SER A 8 -15.35 -21.29 -15.08
N LEU A 9 -14.90 -20.76 -16.21
CA LEU A 9 -14.27 -19.45 -16.33
C LEU A 9 -15.09 -18.40 -15.56
N PRO A 10 -14.45 -17.41 -14.90
CA PRO A 10 -15.18 -16.43 -14.13
C PRO A 10 -16.19 -15.72 -15.02
N GLU A 11 -17.47 -15.85 -14.65
CA GLU A 11 -18.57 -15.16 -15.29
C GLU A 11 -18.31 -13.65 -15.21
N ILE A 12 -18.19 -13.01 -16.37
CA ILE A 12 -18.07 -11.55 -16.44
C ILE A 12 -19.46 -11.00 -16.13
N HIS A 13 -19.52 -10.10 -15.16
CA HIS A 13 -20.78 -9.48 -14.78
C HIS A 13 -21.39 -8.74 -15.98
N GLN A 14 -22.68 -8.93 -16.27
CA GLN A 14 -23.34 -8.39 -17.46
C GLN A 14 -23.25 -6.86 -17.58
N SER A 15 -23.30 -6.15 -16.46
CA SER A 15 -23.15 -4.68 -16.40
C SER A 15 -21.70 -4.16 -16.45
N PHE A 16 -20.70 -5.04 -16.57
CA PHE A 16 -19.31 -4.63 -16.74
C PHE A 16 -19.12 -3.86 -18.06
N SER A 17 -18.36 -2.77 -18.01
CA SER A 17 -17.88 -2.10 -19.21
C SER A 17 -16.47 -1.57 -19.04
N ILE A 18 -15.67 -1.61 -20.10
CA ILE A 18 -14.31 -1.06 -20.14
C ILE A 18 -14.19 -0.02 -21.25
N ASN A 19 -13.73 1.19 -20.91
CA ASN A 19 -13.65 2.33 -21.83
C ASN A 19 -14.98 2.55 -22.59
N LYS A 20 -16.11 2.46 -21.88
CA LYS A 20 -17.49 2.52 -22.38
C LYS A 20 -17.97 1.33 -23.24
N ASN A 21 -17.13 0.35 -23.51
CA ASN A 21 -17.52 -0.87 -24.24
C ASN A 21 -18.14 -1.86 -23.26
N SER A 22 -19.41 -2.20 -23.45
CA SER A 22 -20.05 -3.32 -22.74
C SER A 22 -19.78 -4.59 -23.54
N LEU A 23 -19.08 -5.54 -22.93
CA LEU A 23 -18.52 -6.69 -23.63
C LEU A 23 -18.88 -7.97 -22.88
N ASP A 24 -19.37 -8.95 -23.63
CA ASP A 24 -19.37 -10.33 -23.14
C ASP A 24 -17.94 -10.91 -23.16
N LYS A 25 -17.83 -12.20 -22.90
CA LYS A 25 -16.53 -12.88 -22.82
C LYS A 25 -15.75 -12.88 -24.13
N GLU A 26 -16.41 -13.13 -25.26
CA GLU A 26 -15.75 -13.17 -26.56
C GLU A 26 -15.41 -11.76 -27.04
N GLY A 27 -16.30 -10.80 -26.83
CA GLY A 27 -16.04 -9.38 -27.05
C GLY A 27 -14.87 -8.87 -26.23
N LEU A 28 -14.77 -9.27 -24.95
CA LEU A 28 -13.64 -8.88 -24.09
C LEU A 28 -12.33 -9.52 -24.55
N ARG A 29 -12.36 -10.77 -25.05
CA ARG A 29 -11.18 -11.42 -25.63
C ARG A 29 -10.69 -10.68 -26.88
N TYR A 30 -11.61 -10.32 -27.78
CA TYR A 30 -11.28 -9.53 -28.98
C TYR A 30 -10.73 -8.15 -28.62
N PHE A 31 -11.38 -7.45 -27.68
CA PHE A 31 -10.93 -6.17 -27.16
C PHE A 31 -9.52 -6.26 -26.57
N ALA A 32 -9.26 -7.28 -25.74
CA ALA A 32 -7.95 -7.50 -25.14
C ALA A 32 -6.86 -7.80 -26.18
N TYR A 33 -7.18 -8.53 -27.25
CA TYR A 33 -6.26 -8.76 -28.36
C TYR A 33 -5.87 -7.46 -29.08
N ASN A 34 -6.85 -6.59 -29.37
CA ASN A 34 -6.58 -5.28 -29.99
C ASN A 34 -5.72 -4.39 -29.08
N PHE A 35 -5.95 -4.42 -27.77
CA PHE A 35 -5.11 -3.73 -26.79
C PHE A 35 -3.64 -4.19 -26.85
N VAL A 36 -3.40 -5.49 -26.96
CA VAL A 36 -2.04 -6.04 -27.08
C VAL A 36 -1.39 -5.66 -28.41
N LYS A 37 -2.16 -5.66 -29.50
CA LYS A 37 -1.64 -5.47 -30.85
C LYS A 37 -1.39 -4.00 -31.18
N ASP A 38 -2.36 -3.14 -30.89
CA ASP A 38 -2.44 -1.77 -31.42
C ASP A 38 -2.53 -0.70 -30.32
N GLY A 39 -2.63 -1.09 -29.04
CA GLY A 39 -2.76 -0.16 -27.91
C GLY A 39 -1.44 0.47 -27.47
N GLU A 40 -1.51 1.52 -26.65
CA GLU A 40 -0.35 2.07 -25.96
C GLU A 40 0.20 1.07 -24.91
N VAL A 41 1.45 1.26 -24.44
CA VAL A 41 2.12 0.32 -23.52
C VAL A 41 1.27 -0.09 -22.31
N TYR A 42 0.55 0.85 -21.70
CA TYR A 42 -0.32 0.56 -20.55
C TYR A 42 -1.60 -0.19 -20.92
N GLU A 43 -2.11 -0.01 -22.14
CA GLU A 43 -3.23 -0.77 -22.70
C GLU A 43 -2.77 -2.17 -23.07
N GLN A 44 -1.55 -2.32 -23.62
CA GLN A 44 -0.94 -3.62 -23.87
C GLN A 44 -0.80 -4.43 -22.57
N ASP A 45 -0.33 -3.81 -21.48
CA ASP A 45 -0.29 -4.44 -20.15
C ASP A 45 -1.68 -4.90 -19.68
N ALA A 46 -2.71 -4.07 -19.89
CA ALA A 46 -4.09 -4.43 -19.54
C ALA A 46 -4.63 -5.56 -20.44
N GLY A 47 -4.39 -5.51 -21.74
CA GLY A 47 -4.78 -6.54 -22.71
C GLY A 47 -4.13 -7.88 -22.42
N ASN A 48 -2.81 -7.88 -22.16
CA ASN A 48 -2.07 -9.07 -21.76
C ASN A 48 -2.65 -9.70 -20.50
N PHE A 49 -2.98 -8.88 -19.50
CA PHE A 49 -3.63 -9.37 -18.29
C PHE A 49 -5.04 -9.90 -18.56
N LEU A 50 -5.86 -9.22 -19.37
CA LEU A 50 -7.21 -9.67 -19.71
C LEU A 50 -7.19 -11.01 -20.45
N LEU A 51 -6.25 -11.21 -21.38
CA LEU A 51 -6.06 -12.50 -22.05
C LEU A 51 -5.65 -13.61 -21.07
N ASP A 52 -4.75 -13.31 -20.13
CA ASP A 52 -4.37 -14.25 -19.05
C ASP A 52 -5.55 -14.53 -18.10
N TRP A 53 -6.40 -13.55 -17.83
CA TRP A 53 -7.59 -13.73 -17.01
C TRP A 53 -8.66 -14.59 -17.71
N LEU A 54 -8.80 -14.46 -19.03
CA LEU A 54 -9.78 -15.20 -19.83
C LEU A 54 -9.33 -16.60 -20.27
N ASN A 55 -8.07 -16.97 -19.98
CA ASN A 55 -7.59 -18.33 -20.22
C ASN A 55 -8.23 -19.33 -19.23
N GLU A 56 -8.23 -20.61 -19.59
CA GLU A 56 -8.86 -21.68 -18.81
C GLU A 56 -8.14 -22.02 -17.50
N LYS A 57 -6.94 -21.47 -17.26
CA LYS A 57 -6.22 -21.73 -16.01
C LYS A 57 -6.98 -21.13 -14.85
N ASP A 58 -7.00 -21.86 -13.74
CA ASP A 58 -7.60 -21.43 -12.47
C ASP A 58 -6.75 -20.39 -11.71
N HIS A 59 -5.59 -20.03 -12.25
CA HIS A 59 -4.61 -19.13 -11.64
C HIS A 59 -3.92 -18.22 -12.67
N ILE A 60 -3.30 -17.16 -12.15
CA ILE A 60 -2.38 -16.29 -12.88
C ILE A 60 -1.03 -16.23 -12.17
N ILE A 61 0.00 -15.80 -12.89
CA ILE A 61 1.33 -15.56 -12.32
C ILE A 61 1.52 -14.06 -12.09
N VAL A 62 1.78 -13.69 -10.84
CA VAL A 62 2.01 -12.31 -10.43
C VAL A 62 3.47 -12.15 -10.07
N GLN A 63 4.12 -11.10 -10.59
CA GLN A 63 5.46 -10.72 -10.15
C GLN A 63 5.37 -9.82 -8.91
N THR A 64 6.15 -10.15 -7.90
CA THR A 64 6.34 -9.28 -6.73
C THR A 64 7.53 -8.35 -6.95
N SER A 65 7.44 -7.14 -6.43
CA SER A 65 8.54 -6.17 -6.46
C SER A 65 9.74 -6.56 -5.60
N GLY A 66 9.65 -7.66 -4.81
CA GLY A 66 10.73 -8.24 -4.02
C GLY A 66 11.41 -7.26 -3.06
N SER A 67 11.15 -7.33 -1.76
CA SER A 67 11.89 -6.52 -0.76
C SER A 67 13.41 -6.78 -0.77
N THR A 68 13.82 -7.93 -1.30
CA THR A 68 15.21 -8.39 -1.42
C THR A 68 15.82 -8.14 -2.81
N GLY A 69 15.18 -7.36 -3.68
CA GLY A 69 15.69 -6.96 -5.00
C GLY A 69 15.50 -7.98 -6.13
N LYS A 70 15.22 -9.25 -5.84
CA LYS A 70 14.88 -10.27 -6.87
C LYS A 70 13.35 -10.46 -6.95
N PRO A 71 12.70 -10.10 -8.06
CA PRO A 71 11.27 -10.34 -8.25
C PRO A 71 10.92 -11.83 -8.12
N LYS A 72 9.98 -12.17 -7.23
CA LYS A 72 9.45 -13.54 -7.13
C LYS A 72 8.15 -13.65 -7.91
N LYS A 73 8.00 -14.73 -8.69
CA LYS A 73 6.74 -15.10 -9.33
C LYS A 73 5.89 -15.86 -8.32
N ILE A 74 4.68 -15.38 -8.06
CA ILE A 74 3.71 -16.00 -7.15
C ILE A 74 2.51 -16.48 -7.97
N LYS A 75 2.09 -17.71 -7.73
CA LYS A 75 0.85 -18.27 -8.27
C LYS A 75 -0.33 -17.73 -7.45
N VAL A 76 -1.29 -17.10 -8.12
CA VAL A 76 -2.50 -16.57 -7.48
C VAL A 76 -3.73 -17.15 -8.16
N PHE A 77 -4.57 -17.85 -7.40
CA PHE A 77 -5.81 -18.44 -7.92
C PHE A 77 -6.86 -17.37 -8.22
N LYS A 78 -7.55 -17.48 -9.37
CA LYS A 78 -8.61 -16.56 -9.81
C LYS A 78 -9.73 -16.49 -8.78
N LYS A 79 -10.10 -17.62 -8.15
CA LYS A 79 -11.07 -17.69 -7.04
C LYS A 79 -10.71 -16.76 -5.89
N HIS A 80 -9.43 -16.69 -5.51
CA HIS A 80 -8.97 -15.80 -4.43
C HIS A 80 -9.10 -14.32 -4.83
N MET A 81 -8.80 -13.98 -6.09
CA MET A 81 -8.96 -12.62 -6.60
C MET A 81 -10.42 -12.19 -6.68
N ILE A 82 -11.32 -13.09 -7.08
CA ILE A 82 -12.78 -12.87 -7.08
C ILE A 82 -13.29 -12.63 -5.66
N ASN A 83 -12.86 -13.44 -4.69
CA ASN A 83 -13.21 -13.25 -3.29
C ASN A 83 -12.68 -11.92 -2.74
N SER A 84 -11.47 -11.52 -3.12
CA SER A 84 -10.89 -10.22 -2.78
C SER A 84 -11.70 -9.05 -3.36
N ALA A 85 -12.17 -9.17 -4.62
CA ALA A 85 -13.04 -8.19 -5.25
C ALA A 85 -14.38 -8.07 -4.51
N ARG A 86 -15.05 -9.19 -4.21
CA ARG A 86 -16.32 -9.22 -3.43
C ARG A 86 -16.17 -8.60 -2.05
N ALA A 87 -15.08 -8.92 -1.34
CA ALA A 87 -14.77 -8.32 -0.05
C ALA A 87 -14.57 -6.79 -0.14
N THR A 88 -13.89 -6.32 -1.20
CA THR A 88 -13.73 -4.89 -1.50
C THR A 88 -15.10 -4.22 -1.72
N GLY A 89 -15.92 -4.77 -2.62
CA GLY A 89 -17.25 -4.24 -2.94
C GLY A 89 -18.13 -4.11 -1.70
N LYS A 90 -18.18 -5.15 -0.86
CA LYS A 90 -18.93 -5.14 0.41
C LYS A 90 -18.39 -4.14 1.43
N PHE A 91 -17.07 -4.04 1.60
CA PHE A 91 -16.46 -3.13 2.57
C PHE A 91 -16.68 -1.65 2.21
N PHE A 92 -16.47 -1.30 0.94
CA PHE A 92 -16.59 0.08 0.47
C PHE A 92 -18.01 0.47 0.03
N LYS A 93 -18.96 -0.47 0.07
CA LYS A 93 -20.31 -0.31 -0.50
C LYS A 93 -20.21 0.21 -1.94
N ALA A 94 -19.46 -0.52 -2.75
CA ALA A 94 -19.20 -0.24 -4.15
C ALA A 94 -19.88 -1.35 -4.96
N GLU A 95 -21.12 -1.07 -5.33
CA GLU A 95 -22.08 -2.01 -5.90
C GLU A 95 -21.96 -2.02 -7.44
N GLU A 96 -22.83 -2.79 -8.08
CA GLU A 96 -23.01 -2.78 -9.53
C GLU A 96 -23.21 -1.36 -10.08
N GLY A 97 -22.66 -1.08 -11.27
CA GLY A 97 -22.77 0.23 -11.91
C GLY A 97 -21.83 1.30 -11.35
N THR A 98 -21.03 1.00 -10.32
CA THR A 98 -19.95 1.87 -9.83
C THR A 98 -19.05 2.29 -11.01
N THR A 99 -18.81 3.60 -11.15
CA THR A 99 -17.84 4.13 -12.12
C THR A 99 -16.44 4.13 -11.50
N ALA A 100 -15.47 3.52 -12.19
CA ALA A 100 -14.11 3.37 -11.69
C ALA A 100 -13.06 3.91 -12.65
N LEU A 101 -11.97 4.46 -12.11
CA LEU A 101 -10.82 4.90 -12.89
C LEU A 101 -9.61 4.00 -12.58
N LEU A 102 -9.03 3.39 -13.62
CA LEU A 102 -7.75 2.69 -13.56
C LEU A 102 -6.64 3.62 -14.06
N CYS A 103 -5.86 4.15 -13.13
CA CYS A 103 -4.66 4.94 -13.39
C CYS A 103 -3.39 4.30 -12.82
N LEU A 104 -3.46 2.99 -12.57
CA LEU A 104 -2.35 2.17 -12.09
C LEU A 104 -1.95 1.19 -13.20
N PRO A 105 -0.66 0.88 -13.33
CA PRO A 105 -0.18 -0.08 -14.31
C PRO A 105 -0.76 -1.48 -14.07
N ALA A 106 -1.32 -2.09 -15.11
CA ALA A 106 -2.02 -3.38 -15.05
C ALA A 106 -1.08 -4.60 -15.00
N ASN A 107 0.23 -4.40 -15.12
CA ASN A 107 1.22 -5.45 -14.86
C ASN A 107 1.42 -5.73 -13.35
N TYR A 108 1.09 -4.78 -12.46
CA TYR A 108 1.10 -4.99 -11.01
C TYR A 108 -0.27 -5.40 -10.46
N ILE A 109 -0.25 -6.08 -9.31
CA ILE A 109 -1.45 -6.62 -8.66
C ILE A 109 -2.52 -5.55 -8.36
N ALA A 110 -2.12 -4.32 -8.06
CA ALA A 110 -3.04 -3.23 -7.79
C ALA A 110 -3.90 -2.87 -9.02
N GLY A 111 -3.28 -2.79 -10.21
CA GLY A 111 -3.99 -2.55 -11.47
C GLY A 111 -4.84 -3.75 -11.89
N LYS A 112 -4.28 -4.98 -11.81
CA LYS A 112 -5.03 -6.23 -12.08
C LYS A 112 -6.30 -6.31 -11.26
N MET A 113 -6.22 -6.00 -9.97
CA MET A 113 -7.36 -6.05 -9.06
C MET A 113 -8.42 -4.99 -9.34
N MET A 114 -8.08 -3.86 -9.97
CA MET A 114 -9.10 -2.90 -10.43
C MET A 114 -9.92 -3.46 -11.60
N LEU A 115 -9.26 -4.11 -12.58
CA LEU A 115 -9.95 -4.79 -13.68
C LEU A 115 -10.81 -5.95 -13.17
N ILE A 116 -10.29 -6.77 -12.25
CA ILE A 116 -11.06 -7.88 -11.66
C ILE A 116 -12.25 -7.37 -10.86
N ARG A 117 -12.08 -6.32 -10.04
CA ARG A 117 -13.22 -5.70 -9.33
C ARG A 117 -14.29 -5.26 -10.33
N ALA A 118 -13.90 -4.65 -11.44
CA ALA A 118 -14.86 -4.23 -12.44
C ALA A 118 -15.59 -5.40 -13.10
N MET A 119 -14.87 -6.44 -13.54
CA MET A 119 -15.47 -7.63 -14.14
C MET A 119 -16.37 -8.41 -13.17
N VAL A 120 -15.98 -8.51 -11.90
CA VAL A 120 -16.70 -9.32 -10.88
C VAL A 120 -17.89 -8.57 -10.28
N LEU A 121 -17.79 -7.26 -10.11
CA LEU A 121 -18.80 -6.45 -9.44
C LEU A 121 -19.67 -5.65 -10.43
N GLY A 122 -19.48 -5.81 -11.73
CA GLY A 122 -20.24 -5.06 -12.75
C GLY A 122 -19.95 -3.56 -12.72
N TRP A 123 -18.68 -3.17 -12.52
CA TRP A 123 -18.29 -1.76 -12.58
C TRP A 123 -18.05 -1.30 -14.02
N LYS A 124 -18.20 0.01 -14.22
CA LYS A 124 -17.85 0.69 -15.46
C LYS A 124 -16.47 1.33 -15.29
N ILE A 125 -15.44 0.70 -15.85
CA ILE A 125 -14.06 1.11 -15.66
C ILE A 125 -13.51 1.85 -16.89
N ASP A 126 -12.83 2.96 -16.66
CA ASP A 126 -12.06 3.64 -17.70
C ASP A 126 -10.58 3.59 -17.35
N LEU A 127 -9.75 3.41 -18.38
CA LEU A 127 -8.29 3.35 -18.27
C LEU A 127 -7.70 4.68 -18.72
N VAL A 128 -6.66 5.11 -18.01
CA VAL A 128 -5.81 6.24 -18.39
C VAL A 128 -4.35 5.85 -18.23
N PRO A 129 -3.43 6.51 -18.95
CA PRO A 129 -2.00 6.25 -18.79
C PRO A 129 -1.57 6.37 -17.31
N PRO A 130 -0.79 5.42 -16.77
CA PRO A 130 -0.34 5.43 -15.39
C PRO A 130 0.75 6.49 -15.17
N LYS A 131 0.31 7.75 -15.02
CA LYS A 131 1.18 8.91 -14.77
C LYS A 131 1.18 9.31 -13.30
N THR A 132 2.15 10.14 -12.91
CA THR A 132 2.21 10.76 -11.58
C THR A 132 1.05 11.73 -11.33
N ILE A 133 0.47 12.29 -12.39
CA ILE A 133 -0.68 13.22 -12.43
C ILE A 133 -1.90 12.58 -13.12
N PRO A 134 -2.50 11.53 -12.52
CA PRO A 134 -3.48 10.69 -13.22
C PRO A 134 -4.82 11.37 -13.51
N LEU A 135 -5.13 12.48 -12.84
CA LEU A 135 -6.40 13.19 -13.02
C LEU A 135 -6.34 14.33 -14.04
N ASP A 136 -5.16 14.63 -14.61
CA ASP A 136 -5.00 15.83 -15.46
C ASP A 136 -5.87 15.81 -16.72
N THR A 137 -6.07 14.63 -17.30
CA THR A 137 -6.90 14.42 -18.49
C THR A 137 -8.30 13.90 -18.16
N VAL A 138 -8.70 13.92 -16.89
CA VAL A 138 -9.98 13.38 -16.42
C VAL A 138 -11.02 14.48 -16.26
N TYR A 139 -12.08 14.45 -17.06
CA TYR A 139 -13.12 15.50 -17.09
C TYR A 139 -14.48 15.07 -16.50
N LYS A 140 -14.56 13.90 -15.87
CA LYS A 140 -15.78 13.40 -15.22
C LYS A 140 -15.51 12.86 -13.83
N GLN A 141 -16.58 12.70 -13.05
CA GLN A 141 -16.49 12.12 -11.72
C GLN A 141 -16.53 10.59 -11.77
N TYR A 142 -15.75 9.96 -10.90
CA TYR A 142 -15.76 8.51 -10.66
C TYR A 142 -16.13 8.20 -9.21
N ASP A 143 -16.84 7.10 -9.02
CA ASP A 143 -17.20 6.60 -7.69
C ASP A 143 -16.01 5.99 -6.96
N PHE A 144 -15.06 5.38 -7.70
CA PHE A 144 -13.94 4.65 -7.14
C PHE A 144 -12.64 4.83 -7.93
N CYS A 145 -11.51 5.00 -7.23
CA CYS A 145 -10.18 4.98 -7.84
C CYS A 145 -9.15 4.38 -6.86
N ALA A 146 -8.04 3.88 -7.40
CA ALA A 146 -6.90 3.42 -6.63
C ALA A 146 -5.65 4.17 -7.07
N MET A 147 -4.83 4.64 -6.12
CA MET A 147 -3.60 5.40 -6.38
C MET A 147 -2.46 4.95 -5.46
N VAL A 148 -1.23 5.29 -5.85
CA VAL A 148 -0.07 5.32 -4.93
C VAL A 148 0.03 6.67 -4.22
N PRO A 149 0.75 6.81 -3.08
CA PRO A 149 0.87 8.08 -2.37
C PRO A 149 1.30 9.27 -3.24
N LEU A 150 2.26 9.08 -4.14
CA LEU A 150 2.72 10.12 -5.07
C LEU A 150 1.60 10.63 -6.00
N GLN A 151 0.74 9.72 -6.48
CA GLN A 151 -0.39 10.09 -7.32
C GLN A 151 -1.46 10.84 -6.52
N LEU A 152 -1.69 10.48 -5.25
CA LEU A 152 -2.58 11.23 -4.37
C LEU A 152 -2.06 12.66 -4.16
N ASP A 153 -0.77 12.81 -3.84
CA ASP A 153 -0.13 14.11 -3.59
C ASP A 153 -0.28 15.05 -4.80
N ASN A 154 0.07 14.57 -5.99
CA ASN A 154 -0.07 15.34 -7.23
C ASN A 154 -1.53 15.56 -7.67
N SER A 155 -2.51 14.89 -7.03
CA SER A 155 -3.93 14.99 -7.38
C SER A 155 -4.75 15.85 -6.41
N LEU A 156 -4.15 16.43 -5.36
CA LEU A 156 -4.85 17.13 -4.27
C LEU A 156 -5.93 18.11 -4.77
N ASN A 157 -5.60 18.93 -5.78
CA ASN A 157 -6.51 19.95 -6.34
C ASN A 157 -7.68 19.38 -7.16
N ARG A 158 -7.59 18.10 -7.57
CA ARG A 158 -8.57 17.44 -8.44
C ARG A 158 -9.28 16.26 -7.78
N LEU A 159 -9.05 16.03 -6.48
CA LEU A 159 -9.66 14.91 -5.75
C LEU A 159 -11.19 14.92 -5.78
N HIS A 160 -11.82 16.09 -5.96
CA HIS A 160 -13.28 16.23 -6.11
C HIS A 160 -13.86 15.41 -7.27
N LEU A 161 -13.04 14.98 -8.23
CA LEU A 161 -13.44 14.07 -9.31
C LEU A 161 -13.62 12.62 -8.83
N ILE A 162 -13.13 12.26 -7.64
CA ILE A 162 -13.20 10.89 -7.11
C ILE A 162 -14.04 10.89 -5.83
N LYS A 163 -15.02 10.00 -5.71
CA LYS A 163 -15.84 9.88 -4.47
C LYS A 163 -15.14 9.04 -3.40
N LYS A 164 -14.58 7.88 -3.76
CA LYS A 164 -13.82 7.00 -2.87
C LYS A 164 -12.46 6.69 -3.50
N LEU A 165 -11.40 6.94 -2.74
CA LEU A 165 -10.03 6.69 -3.17
C LEU A 165 -9.38 5.70 -2.21
N ILE A 166 -8.84 4.61 -2.73
CA ILE A 166 -7.94 3.74 -1.97
C ILE A 166 -6.49 4.08 -2.33
N VAL A 167 -5.63 4.11 -1.33
CA VAL A 167 -4.20 4.39 -1.47
C VAL A 167 -3.43 3.19 -0.95
N GLY A 168 -2.51 2.68 -1.76
CA GLY A 168 -1.70 1.52 -1.42
C GLY A 168 -0.32 1.57 -2.09
N GLY A 169 0.45 0.50 -1.95
CA GLY A 169 1.82 0.42 -2.48
C GLY A 169 2.88 1.10 -1.62
N GLY A 170 2.50 1.89 -0.63
CA GLY A 170 3.39 2.50 0.36
C GLY A 170 2.60 3.24 1.45
N PRO A 171 3.27 3.63 2.55
CA PRO A 171 2.64 4.40 3.61
C PRO A 171 2.25 5.80 3.11
N VAL A 172 1.13 6.32 3.60
CA VAL A 172 0.75 7.73 3.39
C VAL A 172 1.43 8.59 4.45
N SER A 173 2.15 9.64 4.04
CA SER A 173 2.86 10.55 4.95
C SER A 173 1.89 11.35 5.83
N GLU A 174 2.33 11.74 7.03
CA GLU A 174 1.54 12.61 7.92
C GLU A 174 1.22 13.95 7.27
N ASN A 175 2.17 14.58 6.57
CA ASN A 175 1.92 15.81 5.81
C ASN A 175 0.77 15.63 4.80
N LEU A 176 0.78 14.53 4.04
CA LEU A 176 -0.29 14.25 3.08
C LEU A 176 -1.62 13.96 3.78
N LYS A 177 -1.61 13.30 4.96
CA LYS A 177 -2.81 13.12 5.79
C LYS A 177 -3.37 14.45 6.24
N GLU A 178 -2.54 15.43 6.61
CA GLU A 178 -3.00 16.78 6.97
C GLU A 178 -3.63 17.51 5.77
N LEU A 179 -2.98 17.46 4.60
CA LEU A 179 -3.45 18.12 3.38
C LEU A 179 -4.81 17.60 2.89
N VAL A 180 -5.12 16.32 3.12
CA VAL A 180 -6.40 15.73 2.67
C VAL A 180 -7.57 15.94 3.64
N GLN A 181 -7.33 16.56 4.80
CA GLN A 181 -8.41 16.87 5.73
C GLN A 181 -9.39 17.87 5.11
N GLY A 182 -10.69 17.72 5.42
CA GLY A 182 -11.74 18.59 4.90
C GLY A 182 -12.17 18.32 3.45
N ILE A 183 -11.40 17.55 2.67
CA ILE A 183 -11.77 17.18 1.30
C ILE A 183 -12.97 16.22 1.29
N LYS A 184 -13.89 16.40 0.33
CA LYS A 184 -15.14 15.62 0.20
C LYS A 184 -14.89 14.13 -0.12
N THR A 185 -13.88 13.85 -0.93
CA THR A 185 -13.42 12.51 -1.31
C THR A 185 -13.12 11.68 -0.07
N LYS A 186 -13.62 10.45 0.00
CA LYS A 186 -13.28 9.54 1.11
C LYS A 186 -12.01 8.81 0.76
N ILE A 187 -10.92 9.10 1.48
CA ILE A 187 -9.61 8.54 1.18
C ILE A 187 -9.26 7.48 2.23
N PHE A 188 -8.86 6.31 1.74
CA PHE A 188 -8.54 5.16 2.56
C PHE A 188 -7.13 4.68 2.27
N GLU A 189 -6.30 4.61 3.30
CA GLU A 189 -5.06 3.86 3.24
C GLU A 189 -5.39 2.37 3.39
N THR A 190 -4.73 1.54 2.59
CA THR A 190 -4.96 0.10 2.55
C THR A 190 -3.75 -0.68 3.04
N TYR A 191 -4.00 -1.77 3.75
CA TYR A 191 -2.98 -2.71 4.21
C TYR A 191 -3.19 -4.05 3.50
N GLY A 192 -2.14 -4.56 2.88
CA GLY A 192 -2.12 -5.85 2.18
C GLY A 192 -0.75 -6.14 1.60
N MET A 193 -0.60 -7.34 1.08
CA MET A 193 0.61 -7.88 0.48
C MET A 193 0.25 -8.82 -0.68
N THR A 194 1.24 -9.38 -1.37
CA THR A 194 0.94 -10.22 -2.54
C THR A 194 0.32 -11.55 -2.11
N GLU A 195 0.76 -12.07 -0.96
CA GLU A 195 0.28 -13.28 -0.29
C GLU A 195 -1.21 -13.19 0.11
N THR A 196 -1.74 -11.97 0.24
CA THR A 196 -3.15 -11.71 0.50
C THR A 196 -3.93 -11.32 -0.75
N VAL A 197 -3.32 -11.43 -1.93
CA VAL A 197 -3.82 -11.00 -3.25
C VAL A 197 -3.98 -9.49 -3.38
N SER A 198 -4.68 -8.84 -2.46
CA SER A 198 -4.80 -7.39 -2.41
C SER A 198 -4.89 -6.92 -0.96
N HIS A 199 -5.56 -5.80 -0.70
CA HIS A 199 -5.73 -5.32 0.66
C HIS A 199 -6.67 -6.21 1.48
N ILE A 200 -6.32 -6.41 2.74
CA ILE A 200 -7.12 -7.14 3.74
C ILE A 200 -7.71 -6.20 4.78
N ALA A 201 -7.18 -4.99 4.90
CA ALA A 201 -7.74 -3.97 5.76
C ALA A 201 -7.59 -2.58 5.14
N ALA A 202 -8.41 -1.65 5.61
CA ALA A 202 -8.31 -0.25 5.24
C ALA A 202 -8.63 0.66 6.43
N ARG A 203 -8.02 1.84 6.46
CA ARG A 203 -8.37 2.92 7.39
C ARG A 203 -8.63 4.20 6.63
N ARG A 204 -9.58 5.00 7.10
CA ARG A 204 -9.88 6.30 6.49
C ARG A 204 -8.92 7.35 7.01
N ILE A 205 -8.16 7.98 6.14
CA ILE A 205 -7.15 8.98 6.53
C ILE A 205 -7.71 10.39 6.64
N ASN A 206 -8.88 10.67 6.06
CA ASN A 206 -9.60 11.93 6.23
C ASN A 206 -10.98 11.75 6.92
N PRO A 207 -11.00 11.23 8.16
CA PRO A 207 -12.24 10.99 8.89
C PRO A 207 -12.97 12.32 9.19
N LYS A 208 -14.30 12.27 9.29
CA LYS A 208 -15.06 13.40 9.85
C LYS A 208 -14.72 13.51 11.34
N LYS A 209 -14.90 14.70 11.95
CA LYS A 209 -14.60 14.94 13.39
C LYS A 209 -15.15 13.84 14.31
N LYS A 210 -16.38 13.39 14.09
CA LYS A 210 -17.04 12.32 14.86
C LYS A 210 -16.38 10.93 14.78
N ASP A 211 -15.61 10.67 13.72
CA ASP A 211 -15.02 9.37 13.44
C ASP A 211 -13.52 9.30 13.84
N LYS A 212 -12.95 10.38 14.42
CA LYS A 212 -11.51 10.49 14.70
C LYS A 212 -10.96 9.44 15.68
N LYS A 213 -11.76 9.02 16.68
CA LYS A 213 -11.31 8.09 17.74
C LYS A 213 -10.84 6.72 17.22
N ASP A 214 -11.34 6.32 16.05
CA ASP A 214 -11.03 5.04 15.40
C ASP A 214 -10.21 5.19 14.11
N ALA A 215 -9.76 6.41 13.78
CA ALA A 215 -9.16 6.72 12.48
C ALA A 215 -7.79 6.05 12.26
N ASN A 216 -7.02 5.86 13.34
CA ASN A 216 -5.68 5.29 13.26
C ASN A 216 -5.70 3.77 13.03
N PHE A 217 -6.84 3.11 13.30
CA PHE A 217 -6.96 1.65 13.21
C PHE A 217 -7.37 1.23 11.81
N PHE A 218 -6.62 0.27 11.26
CA PHE A 218 -7.02 -0.50 10.09
C PHE A 218 -8.20 -1.40 10.45
N LYS A 219 -9.23 -1.40 9.61
CA LYS A 219 -10.40 -2.27 9.73
C LYS A 219 -10.31 -3.38 8.70
N ALA A 220 -10.31 -4.63 9.15
CA ALA A 220 -10.28 -5.80 8.29
C ALA A 220 -11.55 -5.89 7.42
N LEU A 221 -11.37 -6.36 6.20
CA LEU A 221 -12.44 -6.67 5.27
C LEU A 221 -13.29 -7.87 5.76
N PRO A 222 -14.46 -8.11 5.15
CA PRO A 222 -15.28 -9.28 5.43
C PRO A 222 -14.47 -10.59 5.33
N ASN A 223 -14.81 -11.59 6.16
CA ASN A 223 -14.19 -12.93 6.16
C ASN A 223 -12.69 -12.98 6.51
N ILE A 224 -12.12 -11.91 7.05
CA ILE A 224 -10.72 -11.86 7.51
C ILE A 224 -10.66 -11.74 9.03
N THR A 225 -9.98 -12.65 9.70
CA THR A 225 -9.79 -12.61 11.16
C THR A 225 -8.34 -12.34 11.48
N LEU A 226 -8.10 -11.46 12.44
CA LEU A 226 -6.77 -11.02 12.85
C LEU A 226 -6.43 -11.54 14.24
N ASN A 227 -5.17 -11.91 14.42
CA ASN A 227 -4.57 -12.25 15.70
C ASN A 227 -3.12 -11.72 15.76
N ILE A 228 -2.39 -11.99 16.84
CA ILE A 228 -0.96 -11.70 16.97
C ILE A 228 -0.19 -12.96 17.41
N ASP A 229 1.07 -13.06 17.00
CA ASP A 229 2.00 -14.09 17.48
C ASP A 229 2.73 -13.63 18.77
N ASN A 230 3.67 -14.44 19.27
CA ASN A 230 4.48 -14.12 20.45
C ASN A 230 5.42 -12.91 20.26
N ARG A 231 5.62 -12.43 19.04
CA ARG A 231 6.41 -11.24 18.71
C ARG A 231 5.54 -9.99 18.56
N ASN A 232 4.23 -10.09 18.80
CA ASN A 232 3.21 -9.10 18.49
C ASN A 232 3.07 -8.82 16.98
N CYS A 233 3.53 -9.75 16.13
CA CYS A 233 3.37 -9.64 14.69
C CYS A 233 1.95 -10.04 14.28
N LEU A 234 1.39 -9.34 13.29
CA LEU A 234 0.05 -9.60 12.79
C LEU A 234 -0.04 -11.00 12.17
N VAL A 235 -1.03 -11.76 12.63
CA VAL A 235 -1.44 -13.06 12.09
C VAL A 235 -2.77 -12.89 11.37
N ILE A 236 -2.81 -13.27 10.10
CA ILE A 236 -3.96 -13.05 9.20
C ILE A 236 -4.55 -14.40 8.83
N LYS A 237 -5.80 -14.63 9.21
CA LYS A 237 -6.62 -15.76 8.76
C LYS A 237 -7.62 -15.27 7.72
N ALA A 238 -7.40 -15.62 6.46
CA ALA A 238 -8.23 -15.22 5.33
C ALA A 238 -8.48 -16.40 4.37
N PRO A 239 -9.22 -17.44 4.79
CA PRO A 239 -9.33 -18.74 4.08
C PRO A 239 -9.86 -18.63 2.65
N GLN A 240 -10.53 -17.53 2.30
CA GLN A 240 -11.02 -17.26 0.94
C GLN A 240 -9.97 -16.65 0.01
N LEU A 241 -8.84 -16.19 0.56
CA LEU A 241 -7.73 -15.53 -0.15
C LEU A 241 -6.44 -16.35 -0.07
N ASN A 242 -6.25 -17.05 1.04
CA ASN A 242 -5.15 -17.97 1.29
C ASN A 242 -5.63 -19.02 2.30
N GLU A 243 -5.48 -20.29 1.98
CA GLU A 243 -5.90 -21.40 2.83
C GLU A 243 -5.06 -21.46 4.11
N GLU A 244 -3.79 -21.08 4.00
CA GLU A 244 -2.87 -21.02 5.12
C GLU A 244 -3.05 -19.74 5.94
N THR A 245 -2.71 -19.83 7.22
CA THR A 245 -2.62 -18.65 8.08
C THR A 245 -1.32 -17.91 7.79
N ILE A 246 -1.42 -16.63 7.47
CA ILE A 246 -0.26 -15.80 7.14
C ILE A 246 0.26 -15.16 8.43
N ILE A 247 1.50 -15.49 8.78
CA ILE A 247 2.23 -14.82 9.87
C ILE A 247 3.11 -13.75 9.23
N THR A 248 2.85 -12.49 9.57
CA THR A 248 3.62 -11.36 9.02
C THR A 248 4.84 -11.05 9.89
N ASN A 249 5.67 -10.12 9.43
CA ASN A 249 6.70 -9.45 10.25
C ASN A 249 6.27 -8.00 10.59
N ASP A 250 4.97 -7.71 10.57
CA ASP A 250 4.44 -6.40 10.92
C ASP A 250 3.98 -6.39 12.37
N VAL A 251 4.62 -5.59 13.22
CA VAL A 251 4.22 -5.44 14.61
C VAL A 251 2.97 -4.55 14.69
N VAL A 252 1.99 -5.00 15.46
CA VAL A 252 0.70 -4.33 15.58
C VAL A 252 0.21 -4.28 17.02
N GLU A 253 -0.63 -3.30 17.32
CA GLU A 253 -1.51 -3.32 18.49
C GLU A 253 -2.90 -3.78 18.04
N LEU A 254 -3.33 -4.95 18.51
CA LEU A 254 -4.63 -5.51 18.17
C LEU A 254 -5.72 -4.93 19.08
N LYS A 255 -6.68 -4.21 18.49
CA LYS A 255 -7.84 -3.66 19.22
C LYS A 255 -8.99 -4.67 19.29
N THR A 256 -9.23 -5.37 18.19
CA THR A 256 -10.18 -6.49 18.10
C THR A 256 -9.70 -7.45 17.01
N TYR A 257 -10.33 -8.61 16.89
CA TYR A 257 -10.13 -9.56 15.78
C TYR A 257 -10.39 -8.97 14.36
N LYS A 258 -10.82 -7.71 14.26
CA LYS A 258 -11.05 -6.96 13.02
C LYS A 258 -10.35 -5.60 12.96
N LYS A 259 -9.66 -5.17 14.02
CA LYS A 259 -9.08 -3.83 14.10
C LYS A 259 -7.68 -3.87 14.69
N PHE A 260 -6.72 -3.22 14.03
CA PHE A 260 -5.35 -3.12 14.53
C PHE A 260 -4.73 -1.77 14.20
N LEU A 261 -3.77 -1.35 15.01
CA LEU A 261 -2.87 -0.24 14.72
C LEU A 261 -1.53 -0.83 14.29
N TRP A 262 -1.03 -0.41 13.14
CA TRP A 262 0.30 -0.81 12.67
C TRP A 262 1.37 0.02 13.37
N LYS A 263 2.38 -0.64 13.95
CA LYS A 263 3.46 -0.01 14.73
C LYS A 263 4.77 0.06 13.95
N GLY A 264 5.02 -0.92 13.07
CA GLY A 264 6.29 -1.00 12.35
C GLY A 264 6.63 -2.42 11.92
N ARG A 265 7.86 -2.61 11.42
CA ARG A 265 8.39 -3.93 11.09
C ARG A 265 9.13 -4.53 12.29
N HIS A 266 8.92 -5.81 12.54
CA HIS A 266 9.63 -6.54 13.58
C HIS A 266 11.15 -6.49 13.37
N ASP A 267 11.59 -6.61 12.12
CA ASP A 267 13.00 -6.56 11.71
C ASP A 267 13.68 -5.22 12.06
N ASN A 268 12.89 -4.17 12.32
CA ASN A 268 13.39 -2.83 12.66
C ASN A 268 13.30 -2.52 14.16
N VAL A 269 12.71 -3.39 14.99
CA VAL A 269 12.51 -3.08 16.43
C VAL A 269 13.85 -2.87 17.13
N ILE A 270 13.97 -1.75 17.84
CA ILE A 270 15.17 -1.40 18.61
C ILE A 270 14.94 -1.74 20.09
N ASN A 271 15.93 -2.37 20.74
CA ASN A 271 15.93 -2.60 22.18
C ASN A 271 16.95 -1.67 22.85
N SER A 272 16.50 -0.52 23.36
CA SER A 272 17.38 0.49 23.97
C SER A 272 17.12 0.62 25.46
N GLY A 273 18.12 0.30 26.30
CA GLY A 273 18.01 0.38 27.75
C GLY A 273 16.87 -0.48 28.34
N GLY A 274 16.62 -1.65 27.72
CA GLY A 274 15.51 -2.54 28.10
C GLY A 274 14.13 -2.14 27.59
N VAL A 275 14.02 -1.05 26.82
CA VAL A 275 12.76 -0.56 26.24
C VAL A 275 12.70 -0.93 24.74
N LYS A 276 11.56 -1.50 24.32
CA LYS A 276 11.26 -1.74 22.91
C LYS A 276 10.79 -0.45 22.24
N LEU A 277 11.47 -0.05 21.18
CA LEU A 277 11.16 1.13 20.38
C LEU A 277 10.83 0.70 18.94
N TYR A 278 9.87 1.39 18.34
CA TYR A 278 9.38 1.12 17.00
C TYR A 278 9.79 2.27 16.08
N PRO A 279 10.82 2.10 15.23
CA PRO A 279 11.34 3.19 14.40
C PRO A 279 10.29 3.90 13.58
N GLU A 280 9.34 3.17 12.99
CA GLU A 280 8.32 3.77 12.13
C GLU A 280 7.32 4.66 12.91
N GLU A 281 7.11 4.41 14.20
CA GLU A 281 6.36 5.33 15.05
C GLU A 281 7.13 6.61 15.36
N ILE A 282 8.43 6.48 15.63
CA ILE A 282 9.31 7.63 15.88
C ILE A 282 9.41 8.46 14.59
N GLU A 283 9.55 7.81 13.44
CA GLU A 283 9.56 8.44 12.13
C GLU A 283 8.26 9.20 11.85
N THR A 284 7.11 8.62 12.19
CA THR A 284 5.81 9.29 12.07
C THR A 284 5.77 10.60 12.86
N LYS A 285 6.31 10.61 14.09
CA LYS A 285 6.38 11.82 14.95
C LYS A 285 7.31 12.88 14.38
N LEU A 286 8.40 12.46 13.73
CA LEU A 286 9.41 13.35 13.17
C LEU A 286 9.07 13.87 11.76
N GLN A 287 8.08 13.27 11.09
CA GLN A 287 7.81 13.55 9.67
C GLN A 287 7.38 14.99 9.38
N LEU A 288 6.75 15.68 10.34
CA LEU A 288 6.38 17.09 10.20
C LEU A 288 7.57 18.05 10.44
N LEU A 289 8.63 17.57 11.09
CA LEU A 289 9.84 18.36 11.38
C LEU A 289 10.91 18.20 10.28
N ILE A 290 10.99 17.02 9.66
CA ILE A 290 12.04 16.68 8.70
C ILE A 290 11.47 16.60 7.28
N GLY A 291 11.82 17.58 6.45
CA GLY A 291 11.39 17.66 5.04
C GLY A 291 12.19 16.82 4.04
N HIS A 292 13.17 16.03 4.51
CA HIS A 292 14.03 15.16 3.70
C HIS A 292 13.69 13.69 3.93
N ARG A 293 14.19 12.77 3.10
CA ARG A 293 14.08 11.34 3.41
C ARG A 293 14.93 11.05 4.65
N PHE A 294 14.37 10.32 5.61
CA PHE A 294 15.07 9.97 6.84
C PHE A 294 14.56 8.63 7.38
N PHE A 295 15.32 8.04 8.29
CA PHE A 295 14.84 6.89 9.05
C PHE A 295 15.53 6.79 10.42
N ILE A 296 14.85 6.10 11.34
CA ILE A 296 15.34 5.77 12.67
C ILE A 296 15.91 4.35 12.67
N THR A 297 17.01 4.15 13.37
CA THR A 297 17.66 2.84 13.55
C THR A 297 18.49 2.88 14.84
N SER A 298 19.20 1.80 15.15
CA SER A 298 20.15 1.76 16.25
C SER A 298 21.57 1.41 15.82
N VAL A 299 22.51 1.71 16.72
CA VAL A 299 23.87 1.21 16.72
C VAL A 299 24.24 0.70 18.13
N PRO A 300 25.20 -0.23 18.25
CA PRO A 300 25.63 -0.73 19.55
C PRO A 300 26.08 0.39 20.50
N ASP A 301 25.77 0.24 21.78
CA ASP A 301 26.12 1.17 22.85
C ASP A 301 26.32 0.41 24.18
N ASP A 302 27.41 0.68 24.88
CA ASP A 302 27.80 -0.06 26.08
C ASP A 302 26.80 0.09 27.24
N ALA A 303 26.10 1.23 27.33
CA ALA A 303 25.17 1.51 28.43
C ALA A 303 23.73 1.09 28.10
N LEU A 304 23.33 1.23 26.83
CA LEU A 304 21.96 1.00 26.39
C LEU A 304 21.76 -0.35 25.67
N GLY A 305 22.83 -1.08 25.38
CA GLY A 305 22.85 -2.19 24.43
C GLY A 305 22.83 -1.67 23.00
N ASP A 306 21.73 -1.00 22.65
CA ASP A 306 21.57 -0.27 21.40
C ASP A 306 21.13 1.17 21.69
N LYS A 307 21.81 2.16 21.10
CA LYS A 307 21.33 3.56 21.11
C LYS A 307 20.60 3.90 19.82
N VAL A 308 19.53 4.69 19.95
CA VAL A 308 18.76 5.20 18.81
C VAL A 308 19.57 6.26 18.07
N ILE A 309 19.60 6.18 16.74
CA ILE A 309 20.18 7.18 15.86
C ILE A 309 19.20 7.56 14.74
N LEU A 310 19.39 8.76 14.19
CA LEU A 310 18.63 9.30 13.08
C LEU A 310 19.54 9.47 11.86
N LEU A 311 19.15 8.95 10.70
CA LEU A 311 19.83 9.21 9.42
C LEU A 311 18.96 10.08 8.54
N ILE A 312 19.57 11.04 7.85
CA ILE A 312 18.89 11.98 6.95
C ILE A 312 19.61 12.03 5.61
N GLU A 313 18.84 11.91 4.53
CA GLU A 313 19.35 11.95 3.15
C GLU A 313 19.53 13.40 2.70
N ARG A 314 20.67 13.98 3.08
CA ARG A 314 21.09 15.34 2.78
C ARG A 314 22.58 15.49 3.08
N ASP A 315 23.25 16.43 2.42
CA ASP A 315 24.55 16.93 2.87
C ASP A 315 24.49 17.49 4.30
N TYR A 316 25.59 17.33 5.03
CA TYR A 316 25.72 17.92 6.36
C TYR A 316 25.69 19.45 6.27
N ASP A 317 24.86 20.05 7.11
CA ASP A 317 24.82 21.49 7.33
C ASP A 317 24.72 21.74 8.83
N LYS A 318 25.66 22.51 9.38
CA LYS A 318 25.77 22.76 10.82
C LYS A 318 24.53 23.47 11.38
N ILE A 319 23.95 24.41 10.63
CA ILE A 319 22.75 25.15 11.07
C ILE A 319 21.57 24.18 11.07
N ALA A 320 21.39 23.40 10.00
CA ALA A 320 20.34 22.39 9.91
C ALA A 320 20.43 21.35 11.04
N TYR A 321 21.64 20.89 11.37
CA TYR A 321 21.87 19.99 12.50
C TYR A 321 21.43 20.59 13.82
N LEU A 322 21.84 21.83 14.13
CA LEU A 322 21.49 22.50 15.39
C LEU A 322 19.98 22.74 15.49
N THR A 323 19.36 23.27 14.44
CA THR A 323 17.91 23.51 14.37
C THR A 323 17.13 22.21 14.53
N LEU A 324 17.57 21.13 13.87
CA LEU A 324 16.89 19.85 13.98
C LEU A 324 17.04 19.24 15.37
N ARG A 325 18.24 19.30 15.95
CA ARG A 325 18.49 18.79 17.31
C ARG A 325 17.60 19.49 18.33
N GLU A 326 17.50 20.82 18.25
CA GLU A 326 16.61 21.61 19.10
C GLU A 326 15.14 21.25 18.86
N GLY A 327 14.71 21.16 17.59
CA GLY A 327 13.34 20.77 17.23
C GLY A 327 12.94 19.39 17.76
N ILE A 328 13.84 18.40 17.68
CA ILE A 328 13.62 17.06 18.21
C ILE A 328 13.51 17.08 19.74
N GLN A 329 14.37 17.83 20.42
CA GLN A 329 14.37 17.92 21.89
C GLN A 329 13.09 18.59 22.43
N ASN A 330 12.56 19.56 21.70
CA ASN A 330 11.34 20.29 22.07
C ASN A 330 10.05 19.58 21.62
N LEU A 331 10.15 18.42 20.96
CA LEU A 331 8.99 17.71 20.45
C LEU A 331 8.32 16.87 21.55
N ASN A 332 7.25 17.42 22.13
CA ASN A 332 6.50 16.81 23.24
C ASN A 332 5.87 15.43 22.94
N THR A 333 5.83 15.00 21.67
CA THR A 333 5.30 13.70 21.26
C THR A 333 6.32 12.57 21.41
N LEU A 334 7.61 12.89 21.56
CA LEU A 334 8.68 11.92 21.80
C LEU A 334 8.89 11.70 23.30
N ASN A 335 9.05 10.45 23.69
CA ASN A 335 9.53 10.11 25.03
C ASN A 335 11.07 10.13 25.08
N LYS A 336 11.64 10.15 26.28
CA LYS A 336 13.10 10.26 26.50
C LYS A 336 13.95 9.17 25.83
N TYR A 337 13.39 7.99 25.60
CA TYR A 337 14.07 6.85 24.95
C TYR A 337 14.00 6.95 23.42
N GLU A 338 12.98 7.61 22.87
CA GLU A 338 12.80 7.81 21.42
C GLU A 338 13.69 8.92 20.86
N ILE A 339 14.21 9.81 21.71
CA ILE A 339 15.11 10.89 21.29
C ILE A 339 16.43 10.30 20.77
N PRO A 340 16.77 10.47 19.47
CA PRO A 340 18.02 10.00 18.89
C PRO A 340 19.23 10.55 19.64
N LYS A 341 20.20 9.67 19.92
CA LYS A 341 21.46 10.04 20.57
C LYS A 341 22.48 10.61 19.59
N GLU A 342 22.35 10.24 18.30
CA GLU A 342 23.16 10.77 17.20
C GLU A 342 22.28 11.08 15.99
N ILE A 343 22.68 12.08 15.21
CA ILE A 343 22.06 12.44 13.94
C ILE A 343 23.17 12.41 12.88
N HIS A 344 22.96 11.59 11.85
CA HIS A 344 23.90 11.40 10.75
C HIS A 344 23.29 11.90 9.45
N PHE A 345 24.12 12.57 8.64
CA PHE A 345 23.75 13.10 7.34
C PHE A 345 24.49 12.31 6.27
N LEU A 346 23.77 11.86 5.26
CA LEU A 346 24.34 11.17 4.12
C LEU A 346 23.74 11.78 2.85
N PRO A 347 24.54 12.23 1.87
CA PRO A 347 24.01 12.90 0.68
C PRO A 347 22.99 12.05 -0.09
N GLN A 348 23.18 10.72 -0.09
CA GLN A 348 22.30 9.76 -0.74
C GLN A 348 22.23 8.45 0.04
N PHE A 349 21.01 7.95 0.25
CA PHE A 349 20.78 6.64 0.85
C PHE A 349 20.97 5.52 -0.17
N ILE A 350 21.36 4.34 0.33
CA ILE A 350 21.43 3.15 -0.51
C ILE A 350 20.01 2.64 -0.72
N GLY A 351 19.58 2.56 -1.98
CA GLY A 351 18.22 2.16 -2.37
C GLY A 351 18.20 0.91 -3.24
N THR A 352 17.04 0.24 -3.33
CA THR A 352 16.76 -0.71 -4.41
C THR A 352 16.37 0.04 -5.69
N GLU A 353 16.27 -0.68 -6.83
CA GLU A 353 15.75 -0.13 -8.10
C GLU A 353 14.37 0.51 -7.97
N ASN A 354 13.56 0.07 -7.00
CA ASN A 354 12.23 0.62 -6.69
C ASN A 354 12.27 1.75 -5.64
N GLY A 355 13.45 2.31 -5.33
CA GLY A 355 13.62 3.43 -4.41
C GLY A 355 13.49 3.09 -2.92
N LYS A 356 13.40 1.80 -2.55
CA LYS A 356 13.29 1.38 -1.15
C LYS A 356 14.64 1.49 -0.46
N VAL A 357 14.71 2.19 0.68
CA VAL A 357 15.94 2.35 1.46
C VAL A 357 16.40 1.00 2.01
N GLN A 358 17.66 0.69 1.75
CA GLN A 358 18.41 -0.42 2.34
C GLN A 358 19.05 0.06 3.64
N ARG A 359 18.27 0.02 4.74
CA ARG A 359 18.66 0.63 6.04
C ARG A 359 20.02 0.15 6.52
N LYS A 360 20.26 -1.16 6.53
CA LYS A 360 21.51 -1.77 7.03
C LYS A 360 22.74 -1.24 6.27
N GLN A 361 22.74 -1.35 4.94
CA GLN A 361 23.83 -0.86 4.11
C GLN A 361 24.03 0.66 4.26
N THR A 362 22.94 1.41 4.37
CA THR A 362 22.99 2.87 4.56
C THR A 362 23.64 3.25 5.90
N VAL A 363 23.35 2.51 6.96
CA VAL A 363 23.99 2.69 8.27
C VAL A 363 25.47 2.37 8.20
N GLU A 364 25.85 1.23 7.61
CA GLU A 364 27.26 0.86 7.44
C GLU A 364 28.05 1.94 6.68
N LEU A 365 27.47 2.49 5.60
CA LEU A 365 28.07 3.60 4.86
C LEU A 365 28.21 4.85 5.74
N ALA A 366 27.13 5.28 6.41
CA ALA A 366 27.14 6.48 7.24
C ALA A 366 28.16 6.40 8.40
N LEU A 367 28.33 5.22 9.00
CA LEU A 367 29.29 5.02 10.10
C LEU A 367 30.74 4.91 9.62
N ASN A 368 30.97 4.39 8.42
CA ASN A 368 32.30 4.29 7.82
C ASN A 368 32.77 5.60 7.17
N SER A 369 31.86 6.46 6.73
CA SER A 369 32.15 7.77 6.14
C SER A 369 32.53 8.85 7.17
N LYS A 370 32.95 8.49 8.38
CA LYS A 370 33.44 9.46 9.37
C LYS A 370 34.68 10.18 8.83
N PHE A 371 34.48 11.42 8.40
CA PHE A 371 35.50 12.46 8.27
C PHE A 371 35.86 13.03 9.65
#